data_AF-A0A6I3AXC6-F1
#
_entry.id   AF-A0A6I3AXC6-F1
#
_cell.length_a   1.000
_cell.length_b   1.000
_cell.length_c   1.000
_cell.angle_alpha   90.00
_cell.angle_beta   90.00
_cell.angle_gamma   90.00
#
_symmetry.space_group_name_H-M   'P 1'
#
loop_
_entity.id
_entity.type
_entity.pdbx_description
1 polymer ?
#
loop_
_entity_poly.entity_id
_entity_poly.type
_entity_poly.pdbx_seq_one_letter_code
_entity_poly.pdbx_strand_id
1 'polypeptide(L)'
;MDRRPSGSGSASNTRSPTGNSSATLRIFEMETQLDLIGGVRSVPGQTLDIDLTDPSTGEFIAKVAQTKPAEVERAIATADRIDKSGSWRLLDISDRAAALLRVADELDKRGDRIGAAESLGSGVVISIARLFGGSLAGSFRDAVEQMRNGGLVEEVGESDRPVEILRIPWGPTVVLVPWNAPAAMAAKKCAYA
;
A
#
# COMPACT_ATOMS: atom_id res chain seq x y z
N MET A 1 -49.23 9.59 67.03
CA MET A 1 -49.51 8.61 65.96
C MET A 1 -49.89 9.44 64.74
N ASP A 2 -48.94 9.89 63.92
CA ASP A 2 -48.08 9.11 63.01
C ASP A 2 -48.85 8.69 61.74
N ARG A 3 -48.65 9.43 60.62
CA ARG A 3 -48.08 8.92 59.34
C ARG A 3 -48.34 9.86 58.14
N ARG A 4 -47.22 10.43 57.67
CA ARG A 4 -46.69 10.69 56.31
C ARG A 4 -47.62 10.97 55.10
N PRO A 5 -47.23 11.92 54.22
CA PRO A 5 -47.80 12.05 52.87
C PRO A 5 -47.18 11.05 51.88
N SER A 6 -48.00 10.53 50.97
CA SER A 6 -47.66 9.62 49.89
C SER A 6 -46.92 10.34 48.75
N GLY A 7 -45.64 10.03 48.56
CA GLY A 7 -44.87 10.44 47.38
C GLY A 7 -45.11 9.52 46.20
N SER A 8 -45.46 10.08 45.04
CA SER A 8 -45.45 9.41 43.74
C SER A 8 -44.05 9.51 43.13
N GLY A 9 -43.19 8.54 43.46
CA GLY A 9 -41.90 8.36 42.80
C GLY A 9 -42.10 7.74 41.42
N SER A 10 -41.90 8.53 40.37
CA SER A 10 -41.69 8.04 39.00
C SER A 10 -40.33 7.32 38.95
N ALA A 11 -40.36 5.99 38.89
CA ALA A 11 -39.17 5.19 38.68
C ALA A 11 -38.75 5.31 37.20
N SER A 12 -37.78 6.18 36.91
CA SER A 12 -37.06 6.19 35.66
C SER A 12 -36.27 4.88 35.54
N ASN A 13 -36.70 4.02 34.63
CA ASN A 13 -36.06 2.76 34.32
C ASN A 13 -34.81 3.04 33.46
N THR A 14 -33.72 3.47 34.08
CA THR A 14 -32.41 3.60 33.41
C THR A 14 -31.80 2.21 33.24
N ARG A 15 -32.16 1.54 32.14
CA ARG A 15 -31.36 0.41 31.65
C ARG A 15 -29.97 0.92 31.29
N SER A 16 -29.00 0.57 32.13
CA SER A 16 -27.57 0.66 31.81
C SER A 16 -27.30 -0.25 30.60
N PRO A 17 -26.69 0.23 29.51
CA PRO A 17 -26.21 -0.66 28.48
C PRO A 17 -24.87 -1.24 28.94
N THR A 18 -24.90 -2.25 29.81
CA THR A 18 -23.77 -3.19 29.96
C THR A 18 -23.82 -4.17 28.78
N GLY A 19 -23.57 -3.66 27.59
CA GLY A 19 -23.35 -4.44 26.39
C GLY A 19 -21.85 -4.56 26.16
N ASN A 20 -21.31 -5.75 26.42
CA ASN A 20 -19.98 -6.16 25.98
C ASN A 20 -19.78 -5.80 24.49
N SER A 21 -19.10 -4.71 24.17
CA SER A 21 -18.63 -4.44 22.79
C SER A 21 -17.26 -5.09 22.51
N SER A 22 -16.73 -5.86 23.46
CA SER A 22 -15.40 -6.48 23.34
C SER A 22 -15.47 -7.82 22.58
N ALA A 23 -16.00 -7.79 21.36
CA ALA A 23 -15.88 -8.89 20.40
C ALA A 23 -15.60 -8.41 18.97
N THR A 24 -15.29 -7.12 18.78
CA THR A 24 -14.84 -6.59 17.48
C THR A 24 -13.39 -7.01 17.26
N LEU A 25 -13.22 -8.07 16.47
CA LEU A 25 -12.08 -8.34 15.60
C LEU A 25 -10.71 -7.79 16.09
N ARG A 26 -10.06 -8.46 17.06
CA ARG A 26 -8.59 -8.39 17.21
C ARG A 26 -7.87 -9.11 16.04
N ILE A 27 -8.34 -8.94 14.81
CA ILE A 27 -7.81 -9.70 13.66
C ILE A 27 -6.54 -9.05 13.10
N PHE A 28 -6.26 -7.79 13.41
CA PHE A 28 -5.08 -7.10 12.93
C PHE A 28 -4.44 -6.23 14.00
N GLU A 29 -3.25 -6.63 14.46
CA GLU A 29 -2.31 -5.67 15.01
C GLU A 29 -1.70 -4.94 13.82
N MET A 30 -2.00 -3.64 13.67
CA MET A 30 -1.44 -2.85 12.58
C MET A 30 0.07 -2.75 12.79
N GLU A 31 0.84 -3.15 11.78
CA GLU A 31 2.28 -2.98 11.82
C GLU A 31 2.62 -1.49 11.76
N THR A 32 3.69 -1.12 12.46
CA THR A 32 4.22 0.24 12.43
C THR A 32 4.56 0.62 10.98
N GLN A 33 4.05 1.77 10.53
CA GLN A 33 4.48 2.36 9.26
C GLN A 33 5.98 2.62 9.28
N LEU A 34 6.69 2.22 8.23
CA LEU A 34 8.13 2.44 8.08
C LEU A 34 8.40 3.12 6.73
N ASP A 35 9.32 4.07 6.75
CA ASP A 35 9.98 4.57 5.55
C ASP A 35 11.02 3.54 5.10
N LEU A 36 11.08 3.22 3.81
CA LEU A 36 12.11 2.37 3.20
C LEU A 36 12.88 3.19 2.16
N ILE A 37 14.13 3.58 2.47
CA ILE A 37 14.96 4.39 1.58
C ILE A 37 16.29 3.69 1.35
N GLY A 38 16.58 3.33 0.09
CA GLY A 38 17.84 2.67 -0.28
C GLY A 38 18.10 1.34 0.45
N GLY A 39 17.03 0.61 0.81
CA GLY A 39 17.13 -0.65 1.56
C GLY A 39 17.15 -0.49 3.09
N VAL A 40 17.17 0.73 3.61
CA VAL A 40 17.16 1.01 5.06
C VAL A 40 15.74 1.33 5.51
N ARG A 41 15.28 0.66 6.58
CA ARG A 41 13.99 0.93 7.23
C ARG A 41 14.16 1.92 8.36
N SER A 42 13.29 2.91 8.45
CA SER A 42 13.23 3.88 9.56
C SER A 42 11.79 4.22 9.91
N VAL A 43 11.52 4.61 11.16
CA VAL A 43 10.21 5.15 11.53
C VAL A 43 10.02 6.54 10.93
N PRO A 44 8.82 6.87 10.42
CA PRO A 44 8.52 8.23 9.99
C PRO A 44 8.76 9.21 11.13
N GLY A 45 9.42 10.32 10.83
CA GLY A 45 9.94 11.23 11.86
C GLY A 45 8.89 12.05 12.61
N GLN A 46 7.61 11.95 12.25
CA GLN A 46 6.52 12.72 12.85
C GLN A 46 5.25 11.88 12.96
N THR A 47 4.58 11.95 14.12
CA THR A 47 3.22 11.47 14.31
C THR A 47 2.29 12.67 14.26
N LEU A 48 1.23 12.60 13.47
CA LEU A 48 0.22 13.64 13.37
C LEU A 48 -0.83 13.46 14.46
N ASP A 49 -1.46 14.56 14.88
CA ASP A 49 -2.64 14.50 15.74
C ASP A 49 -3.91 14.22 14.91
N ILE A 50 -3.86 13.13 14.16
CA ILE A 50 -4.93 12.61 13.33
C ILE A 50 -5.01 11.12 13.60
N ASP A 51 -6.23 10.66 13.92
CA ASP A 51 -6.51 9.24 14.15
C ASP A 51 -6.96 8.59 12.83
N LEU A 52 -6.35 7.45 12.51
CA LEU A 52 -6.90 6.49 11.57
C LEU A 52 -7.96 5.69 12.33
N THR A 53 -9.19 5.71 11.82
CA THR A 53 -10.33 5.01 12.42
C THR A 53 -10.91 4.00 11.43
N ASP A 54 -11.53 2.94 11.96
CA ASP A 54 -12.29 2.00 11.14
C ASP A 54 -13.53 2.71 10.59
N PRO A 55 -13.68 2.88 9.27
CA PRO A 55 -14.80 3.60 8.70
C PRO A 55 -16.15 2.91 8.92
N SER A 56 -16.16 1.63 9.30
CA SER A 56 -17.38 0.84 9.58
C SER A 56 -17.91 1.05 10.99
N THR A 57 -17.04 1.36 11.95
CA THR A 57 -17.36 1.39 13.39
C THR A 57 -17.02 2.72 14.06
N GLY A 58 -16.11 3.51 13.48
CA GLY A 58 -15.52 4.70 14.07
C GLY A 58 -14.45 4.40 15.12
N GLU A 59 -14.11 3.13 15.38
CA GLU A 59 -13.13 2.75 16.40
C GLU A 59 -11.71 3.17 15.98
N PHE A 60 -10.89 3.55 16.97
CA PHE A 60 -9.50 3.92 16.76
C PHE A 60 -8.67 2.72 16.27
N ILE A 61 -7.87 2.94 15.22
CA ILE A 61 -6.89 1.96 14.70
C ILE A 61 -5.47 2.38 15.09
N ALA A 62 -5.04 3.57 14.66
CA ALA A 62 -3.67 4.05 14.84
C ALA A 62 -3.58 5.58 14.70
N LYS A 63 -2.49 6.18 15.17
CA LYS A 63 -2.14 7.57 14.83
C LYS A 63 -1.50 7.62 13.43
N VAL A 64 -1.83 8.63 12.64
CA VAL A 64 -1.23 8.83 11.32
C VAL A 64 0.24 9.22 11.46
N ALA A 65 1.11 8.52 10.72
CA ALA A 65 2.54 8.82 10.66
C ALA A 65 2.88 9.60 9.37
N GLN A 66 3.72 10.63 9.51
CA GLN A 66 4.17 11.48 8.39
C GLN A 66 5.68 11.37 8.20
N THR A 67 6.07 11.04 6.97
CA THR A 67 7.46 11.12 6.51
C THR A 67 7.89 12.59 6.45
N LYS A 68 9.03 12.93 7.05
CA LYS A 68 9.54 14.31 7.04
C LYS A 68 9.95 14.73 5.63
N PRO A 69 9.83 16.02 5.26
CA PRO A 69 10.27 16.51 3.95
C PRO A 69 11.72 16.14 3.60
N ALA A 70 12.64 16.20 4.57
CA ALA A 70 14.04 15.81 4.38
C ALA A 70 14.21 14.33 3.97
N GLU A 71 13.31 13.45 4.43
CA GLU A 71 13.34 12.02 4.06
C GLU A 71 12.78 11.77 2.67
N VAL A 72 11.83 12.59 2.23
CA VAL A 72 11.35 12.60 0.84
C VAL A 72 12.49 13.03 -0.10
N GLU A 73 13.19 14.13 0.22
CA GLU A 73 14.35 14.58 -0.55
C GLU A 73 15.47 13.51 -0.57
N ARG A 74 15.72 12.85 0.56
CA ARG A 74 16.67 11.73 0.63
C ARG A 74 16.25 10.55 -0.25
N ALA A 75 14.96 10.23 -0.31
CA ALA A 75 14.43 9.18 -1.16
C ALA A 75 14.64 9.51 -2.65
N ILE A 76 14.34 10.75 -3.06
CA ILE A 76 14.54 11.24 -4.43
C ILE A 76 16.02 11.19 -4.82
N ALA A 77 16.90 11.74 -3.98
CA ALA A 77 18.35 11.71 -4.22
C ALA A 77 18.91 10.27 -4.28
N THR A 78 18.36 9.36 -3.48
CA THR A 78 18.74 7.95 -3.50
C THR A 78 18.33 7.27 -4.80
N ALA A 79 17.11 7.52 -5.29
CA ALA A 79 16.62 6.97 -6.55
C ALA A 79 17.45 7.49 -7.74
N ASP A 80 17.75 8.80 -7.78
CA ASP A 80 18.63 9.41 -8.79
C ASP A 80 20.04 8.81 -8.80
N ARG A 81 20.63 8.60 -7.62
CA ARG A 81 21.95 7.94 -7.50
C ARG A 81 21.91 6.49 -8.00
N ILE A 82 20.85 5.74 -7.70
CA ILE A 82 20.69 4.35 -8.17
C ILE A 82 20.55 4.33 -9.70
N ASP A 83 19.72 5.20 -10.28
CA ASP A 83 19.57 5.30 -11.74
C ASP A 83 20.90 5.62 -12.42
N LYS A 84 21.60 6.66 -11.96
CA LYS A 84 22.90 7.09 -12.50
C LYS A 84 24.00 6.04 -12.36
N SER A 85 23.95 5.20 -11.33
CA SER A 85 24.90 4.09 -11.17
C SER A 85 24.69 2.96 -12.19
N GLY A 86 23.53 2.92 -12.84
CA GLY A 86 23.15 1.83 -13.75
C GLY A 86 22.80 0.51 -13.04
N SER A 87 22.92 0.43 -11.71
CA SER A 87 22.71 -0.80 -10.94
C SER A 87 21.32 -1.44 -11.09
N TRP A 88 20.32 -0.66 -11.52
CA TRP A 88 19.00 -1.15 -11.92
C TRP A 88 18.74 -0.98 -13.42
N ARG A 89 19.01 0.22 -13.96
CA ARG A 89 18.67 0.59 -15.34
C ARG A 89 19.42 -0.21 -16.39
N LEU A 90 20.64 -0.66 -16.09
CA LEU A 90 21.49 -1.46 -16.98
C LEU A 90 21.42 -2.97 -16.71
N LEU A 91 20.54 -3.43 -15.81
CA LEU A 91 20.32 -4.87 -15.64
C LEU A 91 19.79 -5.48 -16.93
N ASP A 92 20.27 -6.68 -17.23
CA ASP A 92 19.71 -7.52 -18.27
C ASP A 92 18.24 -7.83 -17.99
N ILE A 93 17.47 -8.04 -19.07
CA ILE A 93 16.04 -8.36 -18.99
C ILE A 93 15.78 -9.56 -18.07
N SER A 94 16.65 -10.58 -18.09
CA SER A 94 16.54 -11.76 -17.24
C SER A 94 16.65 -11.44 -15.76
N ASP A 95 17.59 -10.57 -15.37
CA ASP A 95 17.85 -10.23 -13.98
C ASP A 95 16.76 -9.31 -13.42
N ARG A 96 16.31 -8.34 -14.23
CA ARG A 96 15.16 -7.51 -13.90
C ARG A 96 13.90 -8.36 -13.76
N ALA A 97 13.66 -9.30 -14.69
CA ALA A 97 12.53 -10.22 -14.61
C ALA A 97 12.58 -11.08 -13.35
N ALA A 98 13.74 -11.64 -13.01
CA ALA A 98 13.91 -12.42 -11.79
C ALA A 98 13.61 -11.59 -10.53
N ALA A 99 14.04 -10.32 -10.49
CA ALA A 99 13.71 -9.43 -9.38
C ALA A 99 12.20 -9.17 -9.25
N LEU A 100 11.51 -8.87 -10.35
CA LEU A 100 10.05 -8.63 -10.36
C LEU A 100 9.25 -9.89 -9.99
N LEU A 101 9.68 -11.07 -10.46
CA LEU A 101 9.05 -12.34 -10.09
C LEU A 101 9.20 -12.65 -8.60
N ARG A 102 10.35 -12.35 -7.99
CA ARG A 102 10.50 -12.46 -6.52
C ARG A 102 9.53 -11.55 -5.77
N VAL A 103 9.26 -10.34 -6.29
CA VAL A 103 8.25 -9.46 -5.70
C VAL A 103 6.86 -10.08 -5.84
N ALA A 104 6.51 -10.62 -7.01
CA ALA A 104 5.25 -11.32 -7.24
C ALA A 104 5.04 -12.49 -6.26
N ASP A 105 6.06 -13.32 -6.05
CA ASP A 105 6.00 -14.46 -5.12
C ASP A 105 5.81 -14.02 -3.66
N GLU A 106 6.42 -12.91 -3.25
CA GLU A 106 6.20 -12.35 -1.91
C GLU A 106 4.82 -11.71 -1.76
N LEU A 107 4.25 -11.14 -2.83
CA LEU A 107 2.90 -10.59 -2.83
C LEU A 107 1.84 -11.70 -2.73
N ASP A 108 1.99 -12.81 -3.44
CA ASP A 108 1.05 -13.94 -3.35
C ASP A 108 0.92 -14.48 -1.92
N LYS A 109 2.05 -14.56 -1.20
CA LYS A 109 2.06 -14.99 0.21
C LYS A 109 1.32 -14.03 1.15
N ARG A 110 1.06 -12.79 0.72
CA ARG A 110 0.53 -11.70 1.56
C ARG A 110 -0.76 -11.10 1.04
N GLY A 111 -1.26 -11.51 -0.13
CA GLY A 111 -2.42 -10.91 -0.80
C GLY A 111 -3.66 -10.83 0.09
N ASP A 112 -4.00 -11.92 0.79
CA ASP A 112 -5.13 -11.95 1.73
C ASP A 112 -4.95 -10.97 2.90
N ARG A 113 -3.73 -10.88 3.43
CA ARG A 113 -3.39 -9.99 4.53
C ARG A 113 -3.48 -8.52 4.08
N ILE A 114 -2.96 -8.22 2.89
CA ILE A 114 -3.02 -6.88 2.29
C ILE A 114 -4.48 -6.51 2.02
N GLY A 115 -5.27 -7.39 1.41
CA GLY A 115 -6.69 -7.15 1.15
C GLY A 115 -7.50 -6.89 2.42
N ALA A 116 -7.19 -7.57 3.52
CA ALA A 116 -7.82 -7.30 4.80
C ALA A 116 -7.44 -5.94 5.39
N ALA A 117 -6.17 -5.55 5.31
CA ALA A 117 -5.70 -4.22 5.75
C ALA A 117 -6.32 -3.10 4.90
N GLU A 118 -6.42 -3.29 3.57
CA GLU A 118 -7.09 -2.38 2.65
C GLU A 118 -8.57 -2.19 3.02
N SER A 119 -9.28 -3.29 3.29
CA SER A 119 -10.69 -3.24 3.72
C SER A 119 -10.85 -2.45 5.01
N LEU A 120 -10.00 -2.73 6.01
CA LEU A 120 -10.03 -2.04 7.30
C LEU A 120 -9.73 -0.54 7.16
N GLY A 121 -8.77 -0.15 6.33
CA GLY A 121 -8.37 1.26 6.19
C GLY A 121 -9.26 2.09 5.26
N SER A 122 -9.93 1.48 4.28
CA SER A 122 -10.70 2.20 3.24
C SER A 122 -12.22 2.01 3.36
N GLY A 123 -12.69 1.00 4.09
CA GLY A 123 -14.09 0.61 4.16
C GLY A 123 -14.59 -0.14 2.92
N VAL A 124 -13.71 -0.46 1.96
CA VAL A 124 -14.05 -1.32 0.82
C VAL A 124 -14.46 -2.70 1.34
N VAL A 125 -15.55 -3.25 0.81
CA VAL A 125 -16.07 -4.57 1.19
C VAL A 125 -14.95 -5.62 1.09
N ILE A 126 -14.77 -6.42 2.16
CA ILE A 126 -13.65 -7.36 2.29
C ILE A 126 -13.47 -8.31 1.11
N SER A 127 -14.56 -8.75 0.47
CA SER A 127 -14.50 -9.60 -0.71
C SER A 127 -13.88 -8.89 -1.92
N ILE A 128 -14.19 -7.60 -2.11
CA ILE A 128 -13.62 -6.75 -3.16
C ILE A 128 -12.15 -6.43 -2.84
N ALA A 129 -11.85 -6.07 -1.59
CA ALA A 129 -10.48 -5.76 -1.17
C ALA A 129 -9.54 -6.97 -1.30
N ARG A 130 -10.02 -8.19 -0.98
CA ARG A 130 -9.28 -9.44 -1.20
C ARG A 130 -9.08 -9.76 -2.68
N LEU A 131 -10.06 -9.47 -3.53
CA LEU A 131 -9.89 -9.60 -4.98
C LEU A 131 -8.72 -8.72 -5.47
N PHE A 132 -8.65 -7.47 -5.01
CA PHE A 132 -7.53 -6.60 -5.33
C PHE A 132 -6.21 -7.11 -4.73
N GLY A 133 -6.20 -7.55 -3.48
CA GLY A 133 -5.04 -8.16 -2.82
C GLY A 133 -4.49 -9.39 -3.53
N GLY A 134 -5.36 -10.23 -4.10
CA GLY A 134 -4.96 -11.40 -4.90
C GLY A 134 -4.44 -11.04 -6.30
N SER A 135 -4.77 -9.85 -6.81
CA SER A 135 -4.34 -9.42 -8.16
C SER A 135 -2.95 -8.76 -8.20
N LEU A 136 -2.37 -8.43 -7.04
CA LEU A 136 -1.14 -7.64 -6.95
C LEU A 136 0.04 -8.30 -7.67
N ALA A 137 0.25 -9.60 -7.47
CA ALA A 137 1.32 -10.35 -8.10
C ALA A 137 1.17 -10.43 -9.63
N GLY A 138 -0.08 -10.45 -10.12
CA GLY A 138 -0.39 -10.46 -11.55
C GLY A 138 0.23 -9.26 -12.27
N SER A 139 0.16 -8.06 -11.68
CA SER A 139 0.75 -6.86 -12.28
C SER A 139 2.26 -6.99 -12.55
N PHE A 140 2.99 -7.65 -11.65
CA PHE A 140 4.43 -7.88 -11.81
C PHE A 140 4.72 -8.98 -12.85
N ARG A 141 3.90 -10.04 -12.90
CA ARG A 141 4.02 -11.10 -13.90
C ARG A 141 3.71 -10.58 -15.31
N ASP A 142 2.65 -9.80 -15.46
CA ASP A 142 2.27 -9.16 -16.72
C ASP A 142 3.36 -8.20 -17.22
N ALA A 143 3.98 -7.43 -16.31
CA ALA A 143 5.12 -6.57 -16.65
C ALA A 143 6.34 -7.38 -17.13
N VAL A 144 6.60 -8.53 -16.52
CA VAL A 144 7.68 -9.44 -16.96
C VAL A 144 7.39 -10.06 -18.31
N GLU A 145 6.16 -10.50 -18.56
CA GLU A 145 5.74 -11.02 -19.86
C GLU A 145 5.88 -9.95 -20.94
N GLN A 146 5.39 -8.73 -20.68
CA GLN A 146 5.56 -7.61 -21.62
C GLN A 146 7.03 -7.32 -21.91
N MET A 147 7.88 -7.29 -20.88
CA MET A 147 9.31 -7.04 -21.04
C MET A 147 10.02 -8.15 -21.85
N ARG A 148 9.62 -9.42 -21.65
CA ARG A 148 10.17 -10.57 -22.39
C ARG A 148 9.69 -10.64 -23.84
N ASN A 149 8.48 -10.18 -24.11
CA ASN A 149 7.91 -10.13 -25.46
C ASN A 149 8.57 -9.07 -26.35
N GLY A 150 9.54 -8.32 -25.83
CA GLY A 150 10.38 -7.40 -26.60
C GLY A 150 9.82 -5.98 -26.67
N GLY A 151 10.27 -5.23 -27.67
CA GLY A 151 9.87 -3.82 -27.87
C GLY A 151 10.77 -2.80 -27.16
N LEU A 152 11.78 -3.21 -26.39
CA LEU A 152 12.80 -2.26 -25.90
C LEU A 152 13.73 -1.78 -27.02
N VAL A 153 13.96 -2.62 -28.03
CA VAL A 153 14.71 -2.32 -29.25
C VAL A 153 13.85 -2.74 -30.43
N GLU A 154 13.76 -1.87 -31.43
CA GLU A 154 13.03 -2.11 -32.68
C GLU A 154 13.90 -1.65 -33.84
N GLU A 155 14.25 -2.57 -34.74
CA GLU A 155 14.97 -2.25 -35.98
C GLU A 155 13.99 -1.73 -37.04
N VAL A 156 14.34 -0.63 -37.71
CA VAL A 156 13.49 0.02 -38.70
C VAL A 156 14.18 0.08 -40.05
N GLY A 157 13.52 -0.50 -41.06
CA GLY A 157 13.90 -0.42 -42.46
C GLY A 157 14.83 -1.54 -42.93
N GLU A 158 14.75 -1.85 -44.22
CA GLU A 158 15.66 -2.76 -44.91
C GLU A 158 16.58 -1.90 -45.79
N SER A 159 17.66 -1.37 -45.22
CA SER A 159 18.64 -0.59 -45.98
C SER A 159 20.07 -0.91 -45.56
N ASP A 160 21.02 -0.46 -46.37
CA ASP A 160 22.46 -0.46 -46.07
C ASP A 160 22.83 0.45 -44.88
N ARG A 161 21.84 1.11 -44.27
CA ARG A 161 21.97 1.93 -43.06
C ARG A 161 20.98 1.44 -42.00
N PRO A 162 21.42 0.63 -41.02
CA PRO A 162 20.55 0.17 -39.95
C PRO A 162 20.08 1.34 -39.07
N VAL A 163 18.80 1.32 -38.69
CA VAL A 163 18.19 2.28 -37.76
C VAL A 163 17.53 1.49 -36.64
N GLU A 164 17.78 1.90 -35.40
CA GLU A 164 17.17 1.31 -34.20
C GLU A 164 16.36 2.35 -33.43
N ILE A 165 15.20 1.93 -32.93
CA ILE A 165 14.40 2.66 -31.95
C ILE A 165 14.62 2.00 -30.59
N LEU A 166 15.15 2.77 -29.64
CA LEU A 166 15.40 2.34 -28.28
C LEU A 166 14.35 2.93 -27.34
N ARG A 167 13.63 2.08 -26.61
CA ARG A 167 12.75 2.48 -25.51
C ARG A 167 13.55 2.42 -24.20
N ILE A 168 14.10 3.57 -23.82
CA ILE A 168 14.87 3.72 -22.58
C ILE A 168 13.97 4.23 -21.44
N PRO A 169 14.18 3.78 -20.19
CA PRO A 169 13.36 4.26 -19.08
C PRO A 169 13.64 5.74 -18.82
N TRP A 170 12.63 6.47 -18.36
CA TRP A 170 12.71 7.92 -18.14
C TRP A 170 13.58 8.31 -16.94
N GLY A 171 13.75 7.41 -15.98
CA GLY A 171 14.51 7.62 -14.75
C GLY A 171 13.62 7.55 -13.51
N PRO A 172 14.09 8.09 -12.36
CA PRO A 172 13.33 8.08 -11.11
C PRO A 172 11.92 8.64 -11.26
N THR A 173 10.92 7.91 -10.75
CA THR A 173 9.50 8.26 -10.86
C THR A 173 8.86 8.35 -9.48
N VAL A 174 8.07 9.41 -9.24
CA VAL A 174 7.27 9.55 -8.01
C VAL A 174 5.88 8.95 -8.25
N VAL A 175 5.51 7.96 -7.43
CA VAL A 175 4.23 7.27 -7.50
C VAL A 175 3.33 7.73 -6.35
N LEU A 176 2.28 8.49 -6.68
CA LEU A 176 1.21 8.87 -5.76
C LEU A 176 -0.02 7.98 -6.04
N VAL A 177 -0.61 7.43 -4.98
CA VAL A 177 -1.75 6.50 -5.06
C VAL A 177 -2.98 7.04 -4.31
N PRO A 178 -4.20 6.76 -4.79
CA PRO A 178 -5.42 7.16 -4.09
C PRO A 178 -5.71 6.25 -2.89
N TRP A 179 -6.64 6.68 -2.03
CA TRP A 179 -7.00 6.03 -0.77
C TRP A 179 -7.92 4.80 -0.92
N ASN A 180 -8.58 4.62 -2.07
CA ASN A 180 -9.62 3.60 -2.25
C ASN A 180 -9.11 2.24 -2.76
N ALA A 181 -7.87 2.18 -3.27
CA ALA A 181 -7.18 0.94 -3.63
C ALA A 181 -5.64 1.11 -3.62
N PRO A 182 -5.03 1.65 -2.54
CA PRO A 182 -3.63 2.03 -2.52
C PRO A 182 -2.67 0.90 -2.91
N ALA A 183 -2.81 -0.32 -2.37
CA ALA A 183 -1.92 -1.43 -2.71
C ALA A 183 -2.00 -1.83 -4.19
N ALA A 184 -3.21 -1.91 -4.75
CA ALA A 184 -3.39 -2.27 -6.16
C ALA A 184 -2.80 -1.23 -7.11
N MET A 185 -2.99 0.06 -6.80
CA MET A 185 -2.42 1.16 -7.59
C MET A 185 -0.91 1.25 -7.43
N ALA A 186 -0.39 1.01 -6.23
CA ALA A 186 1.05 0.96 -5.97
C ALA A 186 1.70 -0.19 -6.75
N ALA A 187 1.17 -1.41 -6.64
CA ALA A 187 1.67 -2.58 -7.36
C ALA A 187 1.69 -2.34 -8.87
N LYS A 188 0.57 -1.87 -9.44
CA LYS A 188 0.48 -1.62 -10.88
C LYS A 188 1.44 -0.53 -11.34
N LYS A 189 1.59 0.57 -10.60
CA LYS A 189 2.53 1.64 -11.00
C LYS A 189 3.99 1.20 -10.84
N CYS A 190 4.33 0.51 -9.76
CA CYS A 190 5.69 0.04 -9.51
C CYS A 190 6.13 -1.07 -10.46
N ALA A 191 5.22 -1.93 -10.94
CA ALA A 191 5.55 -3.00 -11.88
C ALA A 191 6.03 -2.49 -13.25
N TYR A 192 5.54 -1.32 -13.69
CA TYR A 192 5.83 -0.74 -15.01
C TYR A 192 6.69 0.53 -14.95
N ALA A 193 7.17 0.92 -13.77
CA ALA A 193 8.11 2.04 -13.59
C ALA A 193 9.55 1.60 -13.87
#